data_AF-D3S593-F1
#
_entry.id   AF-D3S593-F1
#
_cell.length_a   1.000
_cell.length_b   1.000
_cell.length_c   1.000
_cell.angle_alpha   90.00
_cell.angle_beta   90.00
_cell.angle_gamma   90.00
#
_symmetry.space_group_name_H-M   'P 1'
#
loop_
_entity.id
_entity.type
_entity.pdbx_description
1 polymer ?
#
loop_
_entity_poly.entity_id
_entity_poly.type
_entity_poly.pdbx_seq_one_letter_code
_entity_poly.pdbx_strand_id
1 'polypeptide(L)'
;MLKLKKNGQISLEFSLLFLGVLLAIVIAVGYPGMFGFKKTVSISSMSLAHAAVSKMKQNIELVAAADEGTTKIVYIKCPPGYWGANKNIVYFYRDGDIKFNITANCNININLNGNKTVSTAKIIIANITKINESYVNVTIWS
;
A
#
# COMPACT_ATOMS: atom_id res chain seq x y z
N MET A 1 21.98 42.37 -56.14
CA MET A 1 22.80 42.71 -54.97
C MET A 1 21.98 42.43 -53.70
N LEU A 2 22.02 41.19 -53.21
CA LEU A 2 21.17 40.73 -52.10
C LEU A 2 21.96 40.83 -50.79
N LYS A 3 21.75 41.92 -50.03
CA LYS A 3 22.26 42.04 -48.66
C LYS A 3 21.37 41.20 -47.73
N LEU A 4 21.73 39.93 -47.53
CA LEU A 4 21.20 39.15 -46.42
C LEU A 4 21.80 39.70 -45.11
N LYS A 5 20.99 40.46 -44.39
CA LYS A 5 21.30 41.02 -43.08
C LYS A 5 21.44 39.85 -42.08
N LYS A 6 22.67 39.52 -41.70
CA LYS A 6 23.01 38.43 -40.77
C LYS A 6 22.69 38.86 -39.32
N ASN A 7 21.40 38.99 -39.00
CA ASN A 7 20.93 39.28 -37.66
C ASN A 7 20.68 37.95 -36.91
N GLY A 8 21.47 37.69 -35.87
CA GLY A 8 21.13 36.67 -34.86
C GLY A 8 21.86 35.34 -34.95
N GLN A 9 23.19 35.32 -35.18
CA GLN A 9 23.97 34.09 -34.97
C GLN A 9 24.37 34.02 -33.49
N ILE A 10 23.57 33.33 -32.67
CA ILE A 10 23.95 32.98 -31.30
C ILE A 10 25.21 32.11 -31.39
N SER A 11 26.23 32.40 -30.58
CA SER A 11 27.45 31.58 -30.52
C SER A 11 27.06 30.13 -30.21
N LEU A 12 27.53 29.19 -31.03
CA LEU A 12 27.24 27.76 -30.86
C LEU A 12 27.66 27.28 -29.47
N GLU A 13 28.73 27.84 -28.91
CA GLU A 13 29.22 27.60 -27.56
C GLU A 13 28.22 28.07 -26.49
N PHE A 14 27.58 29.23 -26.69
CA PHE A 14 26.55 29.74 -25.79
C PHE A 14 25.31 28.87 -25.82
N SER A 15 24.89 28.40 -26.99
CA SER A 15 23.76 27.47 -27.11
C SER A 15 24.06 26.11 -26.46
N LEU A 16 25.30 25.63 -26.55
CA LEU A 16 25.73 24.38 -25.92
C LEU A 16 25.79 24.51 -24.39
N LEU A 17 26.34 25.62 -23.89
CA LEU A 17 26.35 25.94 -22.46
C LEU A 17 24.93 26.08 -21.91
N PHE A 18 24.05 26.78 -22.62
CA PHE A 18 22.65 26.94 -22.22
C PHE A 18 21.92 25.60 -22.15
N LEU A 19 22.13 24.71 -23.12
CA LEU A 19 21.57 23.36 -23.11
C LEU A 19 22.09 22.53 -21.92
N GLY A 20 23.38 22.63 -21.62
CA GLY A 20 23.99 21.95 -20.47
C GLY A 20 23.39 22.41 -19.14
N VAL A 21 23.20 23.71 -18.96
CA VAL A 21 22.56 24.28 -17.76
C VAL A 21 21.10 23.83 -17.66
N LEU A 22 20.35 23.85 -18.76
CA LEU A 22 18.96 23.42 -18.77
C LEU A 22 18.83 21.94 -18.37
N LEU A 23 19.72 21.09 -18.89
CA LEU A 23 19.77 19.67 -18.53
C LEU A 23 20.13 19.46 -17.06
N ALA A 24 21.08 20.25 -16.53
CA ALA A 24 21.45 20.22 -15.12
C ALA A 24 20.27 20.58 -14.20
N ILE A 25 19.46 21.59 -14.57
CA ILE A 25 18.25 21.97 -13.82
C ILE A 25 17.22 20.84 -13.85
N VAL A 26 16.98 20.22 -15.01
CA VAL A 26 16.01 19.11 -15.13
C VAL A 26 16.41 17.93 -14.25
N ILE A 27 17.69 17.56 -14.23
CA ILE A 27 18.18 16.47 -13.38
C ILE A 27 18.06 16.84 -11.89
N ALA A 28 18.45 18.09 -11.54
CA ALA A 28 18.42 18.58 -10.17
C ALA A 28 17.01 18.60 -9.55
N VAL A 29 15.96 18.87 -10.36
CA VAL A 29 14.56 18.89 -9.89
C VAL A 29 13.87 17.54 -10.06
N GLY A 30 14.14 16.84 -11.17
CA GLY A 30 13.48 15.58 -11.51
C GLY A 30 13.81 14.45 -10.54
N TYR A 31 15.07 14.33 -10.11
CA TYR A 31 15.48 13.24 -9.22
C TYR A 31 14.87 13.34 -7.82
N PRO A 32 14.93 14.49 -7.11
CA PRO A 32 14.24 14.65 -5.83
C PRO A 32 12.72 14.49 -5.93
N GLY A 33 12.11 15.00 -7.01
CA GLY A 33 10.67 14.87 -7.25
C GLY A 33 10.23 13.40 -7.38
N MET A 34 10.94 12.62 -8.20
CA MET A 34 10.65 11.19 -8.38
C MET A 34 10.91 10.39 -7.09
N PHE A 35 11.96 10.74 -6.34
CA PHE A 35 12.23 10.13 -5.04
C PHE A 35 11.10 10.38 -4.03
N GLY A 36 10.63 11.63 -3.94
CA GLY A 36 9.50 12.02 -3.10
C GLY A 36 8.24 11.25 -3.46
N PHE A 37 7.94 11.14 -4.76
CA PHE A 37 6.78 10.39 -5.24
C PHE A 37 6.80 8.92 -4.81
N LYS A 38 7.93 8.22 -5.02
CA LYS A 38 8.07 6.81 -4.60
C LYS A 38 7.85 6.63 -3.10
N LYS A 39 8.41 7.54 -2.29
CA LYS A 39 8.25 7.50 -0.82
C LYS A 39 6.79 7.72 -0.40
N THR A 40 6.10 8.68 -1.03
CA THR A 40 4.68 8.97 -0.75
C THR A 40 3.78 7.77 -1.06
N VAL A 41 3.98 7.10 -2.19
CA VAL A 41 3.21 5.90 -2.55
C VAL A 41 3.44 4.76 -1.56
N SER A 42 4.69 4.57 -1.11
CA SER A 42 5.05 3.57 -0.10
C SER A 42 4.35 3.84 1.24
N ILE A 43 4.46 5.08 1.75
CA ILE A 43 3.84 5.48 3.03
C ILE A 43 2.31 5.36 2.96
N SER A 44 1.71 5.78 1.84
CA SER A 44 0.25 5.69 1.65
C SER A 44 -0.22 4.23 1.64
N SER A 45 0.53 3.34 0.98
CA SER A 45 0.24 1.90 0.94
C SER A 45 0.38 1.26 2.32
N MET A 46 1.42 1.62 3.08
CA MET A 46 1.64 1.13 4.44
C MET A 46 0.54 1.63 5.39
N SER A 47 0.13 2.89 5.28
CA SER A 47 -0.98 3.46 6.06
C SER A 47 -2.30 2.75 5.78
N LEU A 48 -2.59 2.48 4.51
CA LEU A 48 -3.78 1.71 4.12
C LEU A 48 -3.73 0.27 4.65
N ALA A 49 -2.58 -0.38 4.58
CA ALA A 49 -2.37 -1.71 5.17
C ALA A 49 -2.57 -1.70 6.69
N HIS A 50 -2.05 -0.69 7.38
CA HIS A 50 -2.23 -0.52 8.82
C HIS A 50 -3.70 -0.34 9.19
N ALA A 51 -4.44 0.51 8.46
CA ALA A 51 -5.87 0.69 8.65
C ALA A 51 -6.66 -0.59 8.39
N ALA A 52 -6.27 -1.37 7.37
CA ALA A 52 -6.92 -2.63 7.03
C ALA A 52 -6.77 -3.67 8.16
N VAL A 53 -5.54 -3.86 8.66
CA VAL A 53 -5.25 -4.80 9.77
C VAL A 53 -5.92 -4.34 11.06
N SER A 54 -5.87 -3.04 11.38
CA SER A 54 -6.53 -2.48 12.56
C SER A 54 -8.05 -2.72 12.53
N LYS A 55 -8.69 -2.47 11.37
CA LYS A 55 -10.12 -2.73 11.19
C LYS A 55 -10.44 -4.23 11.32
N MET A 56 -9.59 -5.11 10.78
CA MET A 56 -9.75 -6.55 10.93
C MET A 56 -9.68 -6.95 12.41
N LYS A 57 -8.63 -6.53 13.13
CA LYS A 57 -8.46 -6.77 14.57
C LYS A 57 -9.67 -6.32 15.36
N GLN A 58 -10.11 -5.07 15.19
CA GLN A 58 -11.25 -4.52 15.94
C GLN A 58 -12.51 -5.36 15.75
N ASN A 59 -12.77 -5.85 14.54
CA ASN A 59 -13.95 -6.67 14.30
C ASN A 59 -13.79 -8.11 14.81
N ILE A 60 -12.58 -8.67 14.80
CA ILE A 60 -12.29 -9.95 15.47
C ILE A 60 -12.54 -9.81 16.97
N GLU A 61 -12.06 -8.75 17.61
CA GLU A 61 -12.26 -8.53 19.05
C GLU A 61 -13.74 -8.30 19.40
N LEU A 62 -14.48 -7.58 18.56
CA LEU A 62 -15.93 -7.40 18.73
C LEU A 62 -16.68 -8.74 18.64
N VAL A 63 -16.34 -9.60 17.68
CA VAL A 63 -16.96 -10.93 17.54
C VAL A 63 -16.51 -11.87 18.66
N ALA A 64 -15.27 -11.76 19.13
CA ALA A 64 -14.75 -12.55 20.23
C ALA A 64 -15.49 -12.28 21.55
N ALA A 65 -15.87 -11.03 21.80
CA ALA A 65 -16.63 -10.62 22.97
C ALA A 65 -18.13 -10.94 22.88
N ALA A 66 -18.63 -11.37 21.73
CA ALA A 66 -20.03 -11.76 21.53
C ALA A 66 -20.25 -13.25 21.85
N ASP A 67 -21.51 -13.69 21.80
CA ASP A 67 -21.88 -15.09 22.01
C ASP A 67 -21.40 -16.00 20.87
N GLU A 68 -21.22 -17.29 21.17
CA GLU A 68 -20.84 -18.31 20.19
C GLU A 68 -21.85 -18.38 19.02
N GLY A 69 -21.34 -18.57 17.80
CA GLY A 69 -22.14 -18.53 16.57
C GLY A 69 -22.35 -17.12 16.00
N THR A 70 -22.01 -16.07 16.73
CA THR A 70 -22.06 -14.69 16.21
C THR A 70 -21.19 -14.55 14.97
N THR A 71 -21.78 -13.98 13.92
CA THR A 71 -21.12 -13.78 12.64
C THR A 71 -21.20 -12.31 12.23
N LYS A 72 -20.10 -11.78 11.70
CA LYS A 72 -20.02 -10.41 11.19
C LYS A 72 -19.27 -10.37 9.86
N ILE A 73 -19.87 -9.72 8.88
CA ILE A 73 -19.26 -9.46 7.58
C ILE A 73 -18.70 -8.05 7.58
N VAL A 74 -17.43 -7.90 7.19
CA VAL A 74 -16.71 -6.63 7.19
C VAL A 74 -16.09 -6.36 5.83
N TYR A 75 -16.31 -5.14 5.33
CA TYR A 75 -15.69 -4.64 4.10
C TYR A 75 -14.43 -3.83 4.45
N ILE A 76 -13.28 -4.23 3.90
CA ILE A 76 -11.98 -3.65 4.22
C ILE A 76 -11.30 -3.21 2.93
N LYS A 77 -10.96 -1.91 2.81
CA LYS A 77 -10.09 -1.42 1.74
C LYS A 77 -8.69 -1.95 1.98
N CYS A 78 -8.18 -2.76 1.06
CA CYS A 78 -6.91 -3.46 1.24
C CYS A 78 -5.97 -3.15 0.06
N PRO A 79 -4.71 -2.80 0.33
CA PRO A 79 -3.71 -2.75 -0.73
C PRO A 79 -3.33 -4.18 -1.16
N PRO A 80 -2.64 -4.39 -2.28
CA PRO A 80 -2.12 -5.70 -2.64
C PRO A 80 -1.25 -6.31 -1.54
N GLY A 81 -1.23 -7.64 -1.39
CA GLY A 81 -0.44 -8.33 -0.39
C GLY A 81 -1.07 -9.64 0.06
N TYR A 82 -0.58 -10.15 1.18
CA TYR A 82 -0.89 -11.47 1.69
C TYR A 82 -1.35 -11.38 3.14
N TRP A 83 -2.52 -11.93 3.41
CA TRP A 83 -3.04 -12.11 4.75
C TRP A 83 -2.56 -13.43 5.34
N GLY A 84 -2.22 -13.41 6.62
CA GLY A 84 -1.94 -14.59 7.38
C GLY A 84 -2.41 -14.44 8.82
N ALA A 85 -2.51 -15.58 9.49
CA ALA A 85 -2.77 -15.63 10.92
C ALA A 85 -1.90 -16.71 11.54
N ASN A 86 -1.38 -16.43 12.72
CA ASN A 86 -0.65 -17.37 13.54
C ASN A 86 -1.15 -17.25 14.98
N LYS A 87 -1.93 -18.25 15.43
CA LYS A 87 -2.61 -18.23 16.73
C LYS A 87 -3.44 -16.95 16.88
N ASN A 88 -3.08 -16.09 17.82
CA ASN A 88 -3.76 -14.84 18.12
C ASN A 88 -3.25 -13.64 17.31
N ILE A 89 -2.27 -13.82 16.43
CA ILE A 89 -1.68 -12.75 15.63
C ILE A 89 -2.26 -12.82 14.22
N VAL A 90 -2.91 -11.75 13.78
CA VAL A 90 -3.21 -11.52 12.36
C VAL A 90 -2.10 -10.66 11.77
N TYR A 91 -1.67 -10.98 10.56
CA TYR A 91 -0.65 -10.23 9.87
C TYR A 91 -0.97 -10.03 8.40
N PHE A 92 -0.50 -8.92 7.88
CA PHE A 92 -0.60 -8.57 6.48
C PHE A 92 0.76 -8.11 5.98
N TYR A 93 1.29 -8.81 4.98
CA TYR A 93 2.60 -8.53 4.44
C TYR A 93 2.56 -8.39 2.93
N ARG A 94 3.50 -7.61 2.39
CA ARG A 94 3.80 -7.55 0.96
C ARG A 94 5.29 -7.71 0.77
N ASP A 95 5.67 -8.62 -0.12
CA ASP A 95 6.99 -8.66 -0.72
C ASP A 95 6.95 -8.01 -2.12
N GLY A 96 8.02 -7.33 -2.54
CA GLY A 96 8.09 -6.56 -3.79
C GLY A 96 8.68 -5.14 -3.65
N ASP A 97 8.32 -4.23 -4.56
CA ASP A 97 8.83 -2.84 -4.59
C ASP A 97 8.51 -2.04 -3.33
N ILE A 98 7.34 -2.29 -2.74
CA ILE A 98 6.88 -1.69 -1.50
C ILE A 98 6.79 -2.81 -0.48
N LYS A 99 7.80 -2.93 0.39
CA LYS A 99 7.84 -3.95 1.43
C LYS A 99 7.25 -3.41 2.72
N PHE A 100 6.31 -4.14 3.29
CA PHE A 100 5.81 -3.90 4.63
C PHE A 100 5.29 -5.20 5.25
N ASN A 101 5.36 -5.27 6.57
CA ASN A 101 4.78 -6.32 7.37
C ASN A 101 4.07 -5.65 8.55
N ILE A 102 2.75 -5.78 8.60
CA ILE A 102 1.92 -5.24 9.66
C ILE A 102 1.32 -6.41 10.43
N THR A 103 1.51 -6.42 11.74
CA THR A 103 0.99 -7.45 12.63
C THR A 103 0.07 -6.83 13.67
N ALA A 104 -0.94 -7.58 14.09
CA ALA A 104 -1.82 -7.19 15.17
C ALA A 104 -2.15 -8.40 16.04
N ASN A 105 -1.94 -8.24 17.34
CA ASN A 105 -2.29 -9.23 18.33
C ASN A 105 -3.76 -9.07 18.76
N CYS A 106 -4.51 -10.16 18.75
CA CYS A 106 -5.91 -10.24 19.17
C CYS A 106 -6.01 -11.02 20.49
N ASN A 107 -7.13 -10.86 21.19
CA ASN A 107 -7.32 -11.57 22.47
C ASN A 107 -7.72 -13.05 22.30
N ILE A 108 -8.02 -13.50 21.07
CA ILE A 108 -8.51 -14.84 20.75
C ILE A 108 -7.70 -15.44 19.60
N ASN A 109 -7.64 -16.77 19.51
CA ASN A 109 -6.97 -17.43 18.39
C ASN A 109 -7.81 -17.30 17.11
N ILE A 110 -7.11 -17.19 15.99
CA ILE A 110 -7.68 -16.89 14.69
C ILE A 110 -7.38 -18.06 13.76
N ASN A 111 -8.43 -18.66 13.21
CA ASN A 111 -8.32 -19.55 12.07
C ASN A 111 -8.62 -18.78 10.80
N LEU A 112 -7.62 -18.59 9.94
CA LEU A 112 -7.76 -17.80 8.72
C LEU A 112 -7.92 -18.72 7.50
N ASN A 113 -9.04 -18.55 6.79
CA ASN A 113 -9.44 -19.33 5.63
C ASN A 113 -9.77 -18.43 4.41
N GLY A 114 -9.95 -19.05 3.24
CA GLY A 114 -10.33 -18.35 1.99
C GLY A 114 -9.15 -17.81 1.19
N ASN A 115 -9.42 -16.77 0.38
CA ASN A 115 -8.42 -16.16 -0.51
C ASN A 115 -7.56 -15.16 0.25
N LYS A 116 -6.40 -15.64 0.73
CA LYS A 116 -5.45 -14.86 1.53
C LYS A 116 -4.64 -13.86 0.70
N THR A 117 -4.63 -14.00 -0.62
CA THR A 117 -3.84 -13.16 -1.51
C THR A 117 -4.72 -12.11 -2.19
N VAL A 118 -4.25 -10.87 -2.14
CA VAL A 118 -4.87 -9.72 -2.79
C VAL A 118 -3.88 -9.22 -3.84
N SER A 119 -4.17 -9.46 -5.12
CA SER A 119 -3.27 -9.11 -6.23
C SER A 119 -3.29 -7.61 -6.59
N THR A 120 -4.45 -6.96 -6.41
CA THR A 120 -4.67 -5.54 -6.74
C THR A 120 -5.36 -4.82 -5.59
N ALA A 121 -5.24 -3.50 -5.54
CA ALA A 121 -5.91 -2.72 -4.49
C ALA A 121 -7.43 -2.81 -4.68
N LYS A 122 -8.13 -3.38 -3.70
CA LYS A 122 -9.58 -3.59 -3.76
C LYS A 122 -10.20 -3.66 -2.37
N ILE A 123 -11.53 -3.69 -2.33
CA ILE A 123 -12.27 -3.96 -1.11
C ILE A 123 -12.37 -5.48 -0.96
N ILE A 124 -11.84 -6.00 0.14
CA ILE A 124 -12.03 -7.40 0.52
C ILE A 124 -13.21 -7.54 1.46
N ILE A 125 -13.83 -8.71 1.44
CA ILE A 125 -14.91 -9.09 2.33
C ILE A 125 -14.36 -10.11 3.31
N ALA A 126 -14.41 -9.80 4.61
CA ALA A 126 -14.01 -10.71 5.66
C ALA A 126 -15.26 -11.15 6.45
N ASN A 127 -15.54 -12.44 6.45
CA ASN A 127 -16.55 -13.02 7.30
C ASN A 127 -15.91 -13.57 8.57
N ILE A 128 -16.33 -13.06 9.72
CA ILE A 128 -15.76 -13.34 11.03
C ILE A 128 -16.84 -14.03 11.86
N THR A 129 -16.60 -15.28 12.24
CA THR A 129 -17.55 -16.09 13.04
C THR A 129 -16.88 -16.60 14.31
N LYS A 130 -17.50 -16.37 15.47
CA LYS A 130 -17.07 -16.99 16.73
C LYS A 130 -17.48 -18.47 16.72
N ILE A 131 -16.49 -19.37 16.76
CA ILE A 131 -16.76 -20.82 16.84
C ILE A 131 -16.90 -21.25 18.30
N ASN A 132 -15.99 -20.79 19.15
CA ASN A 132 -16.01 -21.04 20.58
C ASN A 132 -15.28 -19.91 21.33
N GLU A 133 -15.21 -20.00 22.66
CA GLU A 133 -14.49 -19.04 23.51
C GLU A 133 -12.98 -18.90 23.22
N SER A 134 -12.37 -19.83 22.48
CA SER A 134 -10.93 -19.83 22.21
C SER A 134 -10.55 -19.52 20.77
N TYR A 135 -11.50 -19.59 19.83
CA TYR A 135 -11.24 -19.51 18.39
C TYR A 135 -12.32 -18.72 17.65
N VAL A 136 -11.84 -17.83 16.77
CA VAL A 136 -12.64 -17.14 15.75
C VAL A 136 -12.19 -17.60 14.37
N ASN A 137 -13.15 -17.93 13.51
CA ASN A 137 -12.89 -18.24 12.11
C ASN A 137 -13.07 -16.99 11.26
N VAL A 138 -12.07 -16.68 10.46
CA VAL A 138 -12.04 -15.53 9.57
C VAL A 138 -11.88 -16.05 8.14
N THR A 139 -12.91 -15.88 7.32
CA THR A 139 -12.88 -16.25 5.90
C THR A 139 -12.79 -14.99 5.05
N ILE A 140 -11.73 -14.88 4.25
CA ILE A 140 -11.53 -13.74 3.34
C ILE A 140 -11.98 -14.11 1.93
N TRP A 141 -12.78 -13.23 1.33
CA TRP A 141 -13.09 -13.23 -0.09
C TRP A 141 -12.53 -11.96 -0.72
N SER A 142 -11.79 -12.12 -1.81
CA SER A 142 -11.10 -11.05 -2.52
C SER A 142 -11.55 -11.04 -3.97
#